data_AF-A0A0F9BBY8-F1
#
_entry.id   AF-A0A0F9BBY8-F1
#
_cell.length_a   1.000
_cell.length_b   1.000
_cell.length_c   1.000
_cell.angle_alpha   90.00
_cell.angle_beta   90.00
_cell.angle_gamma   90.00
#
_symmetry.space_group_name_H-M   'P 1'
#
loop_
_entity.id
_entity.type
_entity.pdbx_description
1 polymer ?
#
loop_
_entity_poly.entity_id
_entity_poly.type
_entity_poly.pdbx_seq_one_letter_code
_entity_poly.pdbx_strand_id
1 'polypeptide(L)'
;MKSVIQVKIYLIGSLRNPKVPKLGEELRAEGYDVFDSWFAAGKNADTEWQRYEQGRGHTYIEAVAGLAAGHVFEFDKKHLFEAGVGILMLPAGKSGHLELGVL
;
A
#
# COMPACT_ATOMS: atom_id res chain seq x y z
N MET A 1 -12.31 32.49 -4.20
CA MET A 1 -11.13 31.61 -3.95
C MET A 1 -11.23 30.42 -4.88
N LYS A 2 -10.25 30.21 -5.77
CA LYS A 2 -10.17 28.93 -6.49
C LYS A 2 -9.76 27.88 -5.47
N SER A 3 -10.58 26.84 -5.30
CA SER A 3 -10.18 25.61 -4.62
C SER A 3 -8.93 25.09 -5.31
N VAL A 4 -7.77 25.14 -4.65
CA VAL A 4 -6.58 24.45 -5.16
C VAL A 4 -6.86 22.96 -4.96
N ILE A 5 -7.01 22.22 -6.05
CA ILE A 5 -7.11 20.76 -5.97
C ILE A 5 -5.76 20.27 -5.43
N GLN A 6 -5.75 19.74 -4.22
CA GLN A 6 -4.57 19.13 -3.63
C GLN A 6 -4.32 17.81 -4.36
N VAL A 7 -3.14 17.65 -4.98
CA VAL A 7 -2.79 16.42 -5.70
C VAL A 7 -2.60 15.30 -4.68
N LYS A 8 -3.39 14.23 -4.83
CA LYS A 8 -3.25 12.99 -4.05
C LYS A 8 -2.16 12.11 -4.63
N ILE A 9 -1.18 11.75 -3.80
CA ILE A 9 -0.08 10.84 -4.10
C ILE A 9 -0.35 9.51 -3.41
N TYR A 10 -0.31 8.41 -4.16
CA TYR A 10 -0.21 7.06 -3.59
C TYR A 10 1.27 6.70 -3.47
N LEU A 11 1.78 6.64 -2.24
CA LEU A 11 3.17 6.27 -2.00
C LEU A 11 3.27 4.75 -1.95
N ILE A 12 3.77 4.16 -3.04
CA ILE A 12 4.00 2.73 -3.19
C ILE A 12 5.31 2.35 -2.49
N GLY A 13 5.34 1.22 -1.80
CA GLY A 13 6.56 0.78 -1.14
C GLY A 13 6.52 -0.65 -0.61
N SER A 14 7.17 -0.87 0.53
CA SER A 14 7.18 -2.14 1.23
C SER A 14 6.97 -1.91 2.71
N LEU A 15 6.17 -2.76 3.35
CA LEU A 15 6.03 -2.81 4.81
C LEU A 15 7.38 -2.97 5.54
N ARG A 16 8.39 -3.50 4.85
CA ARG A 16 9.75 -3.71 5.37
C ARG A 16 10.70 -2.56 5.09
N ASN A 17 10.28 -1.54 4.35
CA ASN A 17 11.09 -0.35 4.09
C ASN A 17 10.73 0.76 5.10
N PRO A 18 11.53 0.98 6.16
CA PRO A 18 11.20 1.91 7.23
C PRO A 18 11.25 3.38 6.80
N LYS A 19 11.71 3.67 5.58
CA LYS A 19 11.81 5.03 5.05
C LYS A 19 10.50 5.53 4.42
N VAL A 20 9.50 4.66 4.22
CA VAL A 20 8.21 5.03 3.60
C VAL A 20 7.51 6.13 4.38
N PRO A 21 7.30 6.03 5.73
CA PRO A 21 6.63 7.11 6.47
C PRO A 21 7.39 8.43 6.41
N LYS A 22 8.73 8.37 6.43
CA LYS A 22 9.58 9.55 6.34
C LYS A 22 9.39 10.29 5.01
N LEU A 23 9.39 9.58 3.89
CA LEU A 23 9.12 10.19 2.59
C LEU A 23 7.68 10.74 2.52
N GLY A 24 6.72 10.05 3.14
CA GLY A 24 5.35 10.55 3.26
C GLY A 24 5.26 11.85 4.04
N GLU A 25 6.00 12.00 5.14
CA GLU A 25 6.11 13.25 5.90
C GLU A 25 6.74 14.38 5.07
N GLU A 26 7.82 14.09 4.35
CA GLU A 26 8.50 15.06 3.47
C GLU A 26 7.55 15.57 2.37
N LEU A 27 6.81 14.67 1.71
CA LEU A 27 5.84 15.05 0.68
C LEU A 27 4.64 15.84 1.25
N ARG A 28 4.16 15.50 2.44
CA ARG A 28 3.11 16.29 3.12
C ARG A 28 3.59 17.68 3.49
N ALA A 29 4.85 17.84 3.89
CA ALA A 29 5.44 19.15 4.19
C ALA A 29 5.49 20.08 2.98
N GLU A 30 5.58 19.52 1.77
CA GLU A 30 5.48 20.25 0.49
C GLU A 30 4.02 20.55 0.06
N GLY A 31 3.04 20.16 0.86
CA GLY A 31 1.62 20.47 0.64
C GLY A 31 0.83 19.42 -0.18
N TYR A 32 1.41 18.25 -0.45
CA TYR A 32 0.70 17.15 -1.13
C TYR A 32 -0.23 16.40 -0.16
N ASP A 33 -1.32 15.84 -0.69
CA ASP A 33 -2.09 14.82 0.02
C ASP A 33 -1.42 13.47 -0.26
N VAL A 34 -1.00 12.74 0.78
CA VAL A 34 -0.18 11.53 0.62
C VAL A 34 -0.85 10.37 1.32
N PHE A 35 -1.08 9.30 0.56
CA PHE A 35 -1.56 8.03 1.07
C PHE A 35 -0.39 7.04 1.21
N ASP A 36 -0.07 6.70 2.45
CA ASP A 36 0.87 5.66 2.87
C ASP A 36 0.32 4.85 4.07
N SER A 37 -0.97 5.02 4.40
CA SER A 37 -1.60 4.43 5.59
C SER A 37 -1.61 2.91 5.59
N TRP A 38 -1.46 2.28 4.42
CA TRP A 38 -1.22 0.83 4.29
C TRP A 38 0.00 0.38 5.12
N PHE A 39 0.98 1.27 5.35
CA PHE A 39 2.18 0.97 6.15
C PHE A 39 1.85 0.60 7.61
N ALA A 40 0.70 1.04 8.12
CA ALA A 40 0.25 0.79 9.49
C ALA A 40 0.02 -0.70 9.80
N ALA A 41 -0.15 -1.56 8.78
CA ALA A 41 -0.22 -3.02 8.97
C ALA A 41 1.07 -3.57 9.63
N GLY A 42 2.21 -2.90 9.41
CA GLY A 42 3.49 -3.23 10.03
C GLY A 42 4.30 -4.28 9.27
N LYS A 43 5.62 -4.25 9.48
CA LYS A 43 6.62 -5.03 8.72
C LYS A 43 6.43 -6.56 8.69
N ASN A 44 5.67 -7.10 9.64
CA ASN A 44 5.43 -8.53 9.79
C ASN A 44 4.05 -8.99 9.32
N ALA A 45 3.17 -8.07 8.87
CA ALA A 45 1.77 -8.38 8.56
C ALA A 45 1.63 -9.58 7.61
N ASP A 46 2.32 -9.56 6.47
CA ASP A 46 2.26 -10.64 5.48
C ASP A 46 2.74 -11.98 6.05
N THR A 47 3.76 -11.96 6.91
CA THR A 47 4.32 -13.18 7.51
C THR A 47 3.39 -13.77 8.55
N GLU A 48 2.77 -12.94 9.39
CA GLU A 48 1.80 -13.43 10.37
C GLU A 48 0.50 -13.89 9.70
N TRP A 49 0.03 -13.18 8.66
CA TRP A 49 -1.11 -13.61 7.85
C TRP A 49 -0.84 -14.95 7.15
N GLN A 50 0.33 -15.12 6.54
CA GLN A 50 0.71 -16.38 5.92
C GLN A 50 0.72 -17.54 6.93
N ARG A 51 1.30 -17.34 8.12
CA ARG A 51 1.31 -18.36 9.19
C ARG A 51 -0.10 -18.71 9.65
N TYR A 52 -0.96 -17.71 9.79
CA TYR A 52 -2.36 -17.90 10.16
C TYR A 52 -3.08 -18.79 9.13
N GLU A 53 -3.00 -18.46 7.83
CA GLU A 53 -3.65 -19.24 6.77
C GLU A 53 -3.08 -20.66 6.64
N GLN A 54 -1.77 -20.82 6.73
CA GLN A 54 -1.12 -22.13 6.74
C GLN A 54 -1.53 -22.96 7.96
N GLY A 55 -1.67 -22.34 9.13
CA GLY A 55 -2.15 -23.00 10.34
C GLY A 55 -3.59 -23.52 10.23
N ARG A 56 -4.40 -22.94 9.33
CA ARG A 56 -5.74 -23.45 8.97
C ARG A 56 -5.71 -24.53 7.89
N GLY A 57 -4.55 -24.84 7.32
CA GLY A 57 -4.40 -25.81 6.23
C GLY A 57 -4.84 -25.28 4.87
N HIS A 58 -4.99 -23.96 4.71
CA HIS A 58 -5.36 -23.37 3.43
C HIS A 58 -4.21 -23.39 2.43
N THR A 59 -4.54 -23.69 1.18
CA THR A 59 -3.65 -23.47 0.04
C THR A 59 -3.48 -21.98 -0.24
N TYR A 60 -2.48 -21.62 -1.04
CA TYR A 60 -2.26 -20.24 -1.46
C TYR A 60 -3.50 -19.64 -2.14
N ILE A 61 -4.16 -20.39 -3.03
CA ILE A 61 -5.33 -19.92 -3.79
C ILE A 61 -6.52 -19.67 -2.85
N GLU A 62 -6.76 -20.56 -1.90
CA GLU A 62 -7.83 -20.37 -0.89
C GLU A 62 -7.53 -19.17 0.01
N ALA A 63 -6.27 -18.99 0.42
CA ALA A 63 -5.85 -17.87 1.27
C ALA A 63 -6.09 -16.52 0.57
N VAL A 64 -5.66 -16.36 -0.68
CA VAL A 64 -5.83 -15.08 -1.42
C VAL A 64 -7.28 -14.82 -1.84
N ALA A 65 -8.11 -15.86 -1.94
CA ALA A 65 -9.55 -15.72 -2.16
C ALA A 65 -10.32 -15.36 -0.86
N GLY A 66 -9.66 -15.33 0.29
CA GLY A 66 -10.27 -15.03 1.58
C GLY A 66 -10.64 -13.55 1.75
N LEU A 67 -11.61 -13.30 2.65
CA LEU A 67 -12.13 -11.95 2.94
C LEU A 67 -11.04 -10.96 3.36
N ALA A 68 -10.07 -11.39 4.19
CA ALA A 68 -9.00 -10.52 4.65
C ALA A 68 -8.13 -10.01 3.49
N ALA A 69 -7.72 -10.90 2.60
CA ALA A 69 -6.94 -10.55 1.41
C ALA A 69 -7.75 -9.64 0.46
N GLY A 70 -9.03 -9.95 0.24
CA GLY A 70 -9.92 -9.13 -0.57
C GLY A 70 -10.11 -7.71 -0.01
N HIS A 71 -10.26 -7.56 1.30
CA HIS A 71 -10.38 -6.24 1.94
C HIS A 71 -9.10 -5.41 1.81
N VAL A 72 -7.93 -6.01 1.99
CA VAL A 72 -6.64 -5.31 1.82
C VAL A 72 -6.48 -4.88 0.36
N PHE A 73 -6.76 -5.78 -0.59
CA PHE A 73 -6.70 -5.47 -2.02
C PHE A 73 -7.61 -4.30 -2.40
N GLU A 74 -8.89 -4.32 -2.01
CA GLU A 74 -9.81 -3.22 -2.34
C GLU A 74 -9.46 -1.92 -1.59
N PHE A 75 -8.87 -2.00 -0.40
CA PHE A 75 -8.37 -0.83 0.31
C PHE A 75 -7.23 -0.14 -0.45
N ASP A 76 -6.21 -0.89 -0.87
CA ASP A 76 -5.08 -0.37 -1.65
C ASP A 76 -5.53 0.13 -3.01
N LYS A 77 -6.30 -0.69 -3.74
CA LYS A 77 -6.87 -0.35 -5.04
C LYS A 77 -7.67 0.95 -5.01
N LYS A 78 -8.58 1.12 -4.04
CA LYS A 78 -9.37 2.36 -3.92
C LYS A 78 -8.46 3.59 -3.89
N HIS A 79 -7.46 3.59 -3.02
CA HIS A 79 -6.60 4.77 -2.85
C HIS A 79 -5.63 4.96 -4.01
N LEU A 80 -5.20 3.87 -4.66
CA LEU A 80 -4.39 3.91 -5.87
C LEU A 80 -5.15 4.59 -7.00
N PHE A 81 -6.40 4.18 -7.26
CA PHE A 81 -7.24 4.74 -8.33
C PHE A 81 -7.77 6.15 -8.03
N GLU A 82 -7.85 6.55 -6.76
CA GLU A 82 -8.17 7.93 -6.37
C GLU A 82 -6.96 8.88 -6.49
N ALA A 83 -5.73 8.36 -6.53
CA ALA A 83 -4.53 9.17 -6.61
C ALA A 83 -4.30 9.70 -8.03
N GLY A 84 -3.80 10.94 -8.12
CA GLY A 84 -3.38 11.51 -9.39
C GLY A 84 -1.94 11.15 -9.78
N VAL A 85 -1.14 10.71 -8.80
CA VAL A 85 0.28 10.36 -8.97
C VAL A 85 0.62 9.16 -8.09
N GLY A 86 1.38 8.21 -8.63
CA GLY A 86 2.05 7.16 -7.87
C GLY A 86 3.55 7.40 -7.77
N ILE A 87 4.12 7.16 -6.59
CA ILE A 87 5.57 7.20 -6.38
C ILE A 87 6.01 5.85 -5.82
N LEU A 88 6.90 5.15 -6.52
CA LEU A 88 7.49 3.90 -6.04
C LEU A 88 8.78 4.15 -5.25
N MET A 89 8.76 3.84 -3.95
CA MET A 89 9.95 3.88 -3.11
C MET A 89 10.72 2.56 -3.15
N LEU A 90 11.93 2.59 -3.70
CA LEU A 90 12.83 1.44 -3.71
C LEU A 90 13.68 1.34 -2.42
N PRO A 91 14.03 0.13 -1.96
CA PRO A 91 13.60 -1.16 -2.50
C PRO A 91 12.13 -1.48 -2.16
N ALA A 92 11.45 -2.15 -3.09
CA ALA A 92 10.06 -2.59 -2.95
C ALA A 92 9.89 -4.04 -3.42
N GLY A 93 8.82 -4.69 -2.95
CA GLY A 93 8.45 -6.04 -3.39
C GLY A 93 7.85 -6.05 -4.80
N LYS A 94 7.53 -7.26 -5.30
CA LYS A 94 6.88 -7.44 -6.61
C LYS A 94 5.53 -6.70 -6.69
N SER A 95 4.76 -6.69 -5.60
CA SER A 95 3.48 -5.98 -5.52
C SER A 95 3.62 -4.50 -5.83
N GLY A 96 4.61 -3.81 -5.25
CA GLY A 96 4.83 -2.38 -5.54
C GLY A 96 5.16 -2.09 -7.01
N HIS A 97 5.78 -3.03 -7.73
CA HIS A 97 6.00 -2.87 -9.17
C HIS A 97 4.71 -3.11 -9.98
N LEU A 98 3.85 -4.02 -9.52
CA LEU A 98 2.53 -4.23 -10.13
C LEU A 98 1.64 -3.01 -9.95
N GLU A 99 1.60 -2.44 -8.74
CA GLU A 99 0.87 -1.19 -8.46
C GLU A 99 1.36 -0.04 -9.34
N LEU A 100 2.67 0.09 -9.54
CA LEU A 100 3.23 1.11 -10.43
C LEU A 100 2.78 0.93 -11.90
N GLY A 101 2.61 -0.31 -12.35
CA GLY A 101 2.16 -0.59 -13.72
C GLY A 101 0.65 -0.46 -13.95
N VAL A 102 -0.14 -0.29 -12.88
CA VAL A 102 -1.60 -0.07 -12.94
C VAL A 102 -1.93 1.41 -13.16
N LEU A 103 -1.15 2.30 -12.59
CA LEU A 103 -1.26 3.76 -12.76
C LEU A 103 -0.79 4.20 -14.16
#